data_AF-A0A2T7PUX8-F1
#
_entry.id   AF-A0A2T7PUX8-F1
#
_cell.length_a   1.000
_cell.length_b   1.000
_cell.length_c   1.000
_cell.angle_alpha   90.00
_cell.angle_beta   90.00
_cell.angle_gamma   90.00
#
_symmetry.space_group_name_H-M   'P 1'
#
loop_
_entity.id
_entity.type
_entity.pdbx_description
1 polymer ?
#
loop_
_entity_poly.entity_id
_entity_poly.type
_entity_poly.pdbx_seq_one_letter_code
_entity_poly.pdbx_strand_id
1 'polypeptide(L)'
;MSLAKHAINRKKAATVNLDRWRTREKNFVLDSVAFTRYQEARKLPIIPPYDAMKDKYAVSYFESPAVKAIAERNSLMKELYREKAMRSLLNKKQCHVTPSSEELSRRRENFVNDAVMTDRMRTKFRDIIPPYRAEDDEHCRTYFRRKDVQKLLKITLSPRF
;
A
#
# COMPACT_ATOMS: atom_id res chain seq x y z
N MET A 1 -32.43 50.51 -9.79
CA MET A 1 -31.02 50.48 -10.29
C MET A 1 -30.02 49.65 -9.45
N SER A 2 -30.46 48.84 -8.47
CA SER A 2 -29.54 48.13 -7.55
C SER A 2 -29.08 46.73 -8.05
N LEU A 3 -29.92 46.01 -8.79
CA LEU A 3 -29.64 44.62 -9.23
C LEU A 3 -28.56 44.52 -10.33
N ALA A 4 -28.54 45.46 -11.28
CA ALA A 4 -27.53 45.49 -12.34
C ALA A 4 -26.10 45.71 -11.81
N LYS A 5 -25.96 46.54 -10.76
CA LYS A 5 -24.65 46.80 -10.11
C LYS A 5 -24.11 45.56 -9.40
N HIS A 6 -24.98 44.77 -8.77
CA HIS A 6 -24.60 43.50 -8.12
C HIS A 6 -24.16 42.43 -9.14
N ALA A 7 -24.83 42.34 -10.30
CA ALA A 7 -24.46 41.40 -11.36
C ALA A 7 -23.10 41.74 -12.00
N ILE A 8 -22.82 43.03 -12.22
CA ILE A 8 -21.53 43.52 -12.74
C ILE A 8 -20.40 43.23 -11.74
N ASN A 9 -20.63 43.44 -10.45
CA ASN A 9 -19.64 43.15 -9.42
C ASN A 9 -19.34 41.64 -9.28
N ARG A 10 -20.35 40.77 -9.41
CA ARG A 10 -20.14 39.30 -9.40
C ARG A 10 -19.33 38.82 -10.61
N LYS A 11 -19.58 39.37 -11.81
CA LYS A 11 -18.79 39.04 -13.01
C LYS A 11 -17.34 39.50 -12.88
N LYS A 12 -17.09 40.70 -12.35
CA LYS A 12 -15.74 41.21 -12.06
C LYS A 12 -14.99 40.35 -11.03
N ALA A 13 -15.66 39.88 -9.98
CA ALA A 13 -15.05 39.01 -8.98
C ALA A 13 -14.68 37.62 -9.54
N ALA A 14 -15.49 37.07 -10.46
CA ALA A 14 -15.20 35.80 -11.12
C ALA A 14 -14.02 35.89 -12.10
N THR A 15 -13.92 36.98 -12.87
CA THR A 15 -12.80 37.20 -13.81
C THR A 15 -11.48 37.43 -13.08
N VAL A 16 -11.48 38.19 -11.99
CA VAL A 16 -10.28 38.44 -11.16
C VAL A 16 -9.70 37.13 -10.59
N ASN A 17 -10.56 36.17 -10.23
CA ASN A 17 -10.09 34.86 -9.80
C ASN A 17 -9.47 34.06 -10.95
N LEU A 18 -10.09 34.05 -12.13
CA LEU A 18 -9.60 33.28 -13.28
C LEU A 18 -8.21 33.74 -13.75
N ASP A 19 -7.98 35.05 -13.78
CA ASP A 19 -6.68 35.60 -14.15
C ASP A 19 -5.61 35.25 -13.11
N ARG A 20 -5.96 35.29 -11.82
CA ARG A 20 -5.08 34.84 -10.73
C ARG A 20 -4.70 33.36 -10.84
N TRP A 21 -5.64 32.48 -11.24
CA TRP A 21 -5.35 31.06 -11.48
C TRP A 21 -4.44 30.87 -12.69
N ARG A 22 -4.68 31.58 -13.80
CA ARG A 22 -3.81 31.56 -14.99
C ARG A 22 -2.41 32.07 -14.70
N THR A 23 -2.26 33.10 -13.86
CA THR A 23 -0.94 33.59 -13.41
C THR A 23 -0.24 32.54 -12.54
N ARG A 24 -0.98 31.84 -11.67
CA ARG A 24 -0.42 30.75 -10.86
C ARG A 24 0.02 29.57 -11.71
N GLU A 25 -0.71 29.20 -12.76
CA GLU A 25 -0.32 28.13 -13.70
C GLU A 25 0.89 28.55 -14.55
N LYS A 26 0.91 29.77 -15.09
CA LYS A 26 2.02 30.27 -15.91
C LYS A 26 3.31 30.47 -15.11
N ASN A 27 3.19 30.91 -13.86
CA ASN A 27 4.32 31.14 -12.96
C ASN A 27 4.54 29.97 -12.00
N PHE A 28 3.93 28.80 -12.28
CA PHE A 28 4.18 27.59 -11.52
C PHE A 28 5.58 27.09 -11.88
N VAL A 29 6.57 27.56 -11.15
CA VAL A 29 7.90 26.97 -11.16
C VAL A 29 7.83 25.75 -10.25
N LEU A 30 7.98 24.57 -10.84
CA LEU A 30 8.16 23.34 -10.07
C LEU A 30 9.49 23.47 -9.33
N ASP A 31 9.47 23.99 -8.11
CA ASP A 31 10.63 24.11 -7.22
C ASP A 31 10.99 22.73 -6.63
N SER A 32 10.87 21.69 -7.45
CA SER A 32 11.46 20.40 -7.13
C SER A 32 12.95 20.66 -7.05
N VAL A 33 13.47 20.74 -5.83
CA VAL A 33 14.88 20.54 -5.55
C VAL A 33 15.25 19.31 -6.34
N ALA A 34 16.04 19.49 -7.40
CA ALA A 34 16.63 18.37 -8.09
C ALA A 34 17.43 17.66 -7.01
N PHE A 35 16.89 16.56 -6.49
CA PHE A 35 17.64 15.62 -5.69
C PHE A 35 18.58 14.90 -6.66
N THR A 36 19.51 15.65 -7.24
CA THR A 36 20.74 15.11 -7.76
C THR A 36 21.34 14.43 -6.56
N ARG A 37 21.28 13.10 -6.58
CA ARG A 37 22.02 12.24 -5.69
C ARG A 37 23.49 12.51 -5.91
N TYR A 38 24.00 13.64 -5.42
CA TYR A 38 25.30 13.65 -4.81
C TYR A 38 25.13 12.75 -3.57
N GLN A 39 25.18 11.44 -3.81
CA GLN A 39 25.74 10.55 -2.83
C GLN A 39 27.14 11.08 -2.64
N GLU A 40 27.33 12.01 -1.70
CA GLU A 40 28.63 12.22 -1.10
C GLU A 40 29.20 10.84 -0.87
N ALA A 41 30.42 10.59 -1.37
CA ALA A 41 31.06 9.30 -1.22
C ALA A 41 31.00 8.94 0.25
N ARG A 42 30.07 8.04 0.62
CA ARG A 42 29.88 7.64 2.00
C ARG A 42 31.26 7.19 2.45
N LYS A 43 31.77 7.82 3.53
CA LYS A 43 33.07 7.44 4.09
C LYS A 43 33.12 5.92 4.15
N LEU A 44 34.15 5.33 3.55
CA LEU A 44 34.32 3.88 3.56
C LEU A 44 34.22 3.41 5.02
N PRO A 45 33.54 2.28 5.28
CA PRO A 45 33.41 1.79 6.63
C PRO A 45 34.81 1.62 7.23
N ILE A 46 34.99 2.05 8.49
CA ILE A 46 36.27 1.97 9.21
C ILE A 46 36.82 0.54 9.19
N ILE A 47 35.91 -0.43 9.23
CA ILE A 47 36.22 -1.84 9.05
C ILE A 47 35.78 -2.24 7.64
N PRO A 48 36.69 -2.73 6.78
CA PRO A 48 36.33 -3.18 5.44
C PRO A 48 35.37 -4.38 5.52
N PRO A 49 34.46 -4.53 4.55
CA PRO A 49 33.59 -5.69 4.50
C PRO A 49 34.45 -6.96 4.40
N TYR A 50 34.20 -7.90 5.31
CA TYR A 50 34.86 -9.19 5.31
C TYR A 50 34.44 -10.01 4.08
N ASP A 51 35.43 -10.54 3.35
CA ASP A 51 35.23 -11.41 2.20
C ASP A 51 35.78 -12.80 2.51
N ALA A 52 34.87 -13.71 2.85
CA ALA A 52 35.20 -15.07 3.24
C ALA A 52 35.84 -15.89 2.10
N MET A 53 35.65 -15.48 0.83
CA MET A 53 36.28 -16.12 -0.33
C MET A 53 37.76 -15.76 -0.47
N LYS A 54 38.21 -14.67 0.16
CA LYS A 54 39.59 -14.18 0.12
C LYS A 54 40.34 -14.41 1.43
N ASP A 55 39.65 -14.85 2.47
CA ASP A 55 40.27 -15.16 3.74
C ASP A 55 41.10 -16.44 3.65
N LYS A 56 42.40 -16.33 3.94
CA LYS A 56 43.36 -17.44 3.96
C LYS A 56 42.86 -18.68 4.69
N TYR A 57 42.10 -18.50 5.78
CA TYR A 57 41.62 -19.61 6.60
C TYR A 57 40.28 -20.20 6.16
N ALA A 58 39.51 -19.45 5.37
CA ALA A 58 38.18 -19.87 4.92
C ALA A 58 38.15 -20.31 3.44
N VAL A 59 39.17 -19.96 2.64
CA VAL A 59 39.27 -20.32 1.22
C VAL A 59 39.06 -21.81 0.97
N SER A 60 39.69 -22.69 1.76
CA SER A 60 39.58 -24.14 1.59
C SER A 60 38.14 -24.67 1.75
N TYR A 61 37.35 -24.05 2.63
CA TYR A 61 35.93 -24.38 2.79
C TYR A 61 35.13 -24.03 1.54
N PHE A 62 35.35 -22.85 0.97
CA PHE A 62 34.65 -22.42 -0.25
C PHE A 62 35.18 -23.08 -1.52
N GLU A 63 36.37 -23.68 -1.50
CA GLU A 63 36.90 -24.49 -2.59
C GLU A 63 36.24 -25.87 -2.71
N SER A 64 35.62 -26.36 -1.62
CA SER A 64 34.93 -27.64 -1.56
C SER A 64 33.83 -27.74 -2.63
N PRO A 65 33.78 -28.83 -3.43
CA PRO A 65 32.79 -29.02 -4.48
C PRO A 65 31.34 -28.93 -3.97
N ALA A 66 31.08 -29.43 -2.75
CA ALA A 66 29.75 -29.37 -2.15
C ALA A 66 29.32 -27.92 -1.87
N VAL A 67 30.24 -27.10 -1.35
CA VAL A 67 29.98 -25.69 -1.03
C VAL A 67 29.81 -24.87 -2.31
N LYS A 68 30.60 -25.14 -3.35
CA LYS A 68 30.45 -24.52 -4.68
C LYS A 68 29.08 -24.82 -5.30
N ALA A 69 28.66 -26.08 -5.29
CA ALA A 69 27.35 -26.47 -5.81
C ALA A 69 26.18 -25.76 -5.07
N ILE A 70 26.30 -25.60 -3.75
CA ILE A 70 25.32 -24.85 -2.95
C ILE A 70 25.34 -23.36 -3.29
N ALA A 71 26.53 -22.77 -3.43
CA ALA A 71 26.70 -21.35 -3.77
C ALA A 71 26.13 -21.02 -5.16
N GLU A 72 26.37 -21.88 -6.16
CA GLU A 72 25.81 -21.77 -7.50
C GLU A 72 24.28 -21.86 -7.48
N ARG A 73 23.74 -22.87 -6.79
CA ARG A 73 22.28 -23.03 -6.62
C ARG A 73 21.64 -21.79 -5.99
N ASN A 74 22.25 -21.25 -4.95
CA ASN A 74 21.74 -20.06 -4.26
C ASN A 74 21.81 -18.80 -5.13
N SER A 75 22.85 -18.69 -5.97
CA SER A 75 23.01 -17.58 -6.91
C SER A 75 21.91 -17.60 -7.97
N LEU A 76 21.65 -18.76 -8.57
CA LEU A 76 20.55 -18.95 -9.53
C LEU A 76 19.18 -18.60 -8.92
N MET A 77 18.93 -19.07 -7.69
CA MET A 77 17.68 -18.75 -6.98
C MET A 77 17.54 -17.25 -6.72
N LYS A 78 18.62 -16.56 -6.37
CA LYS A 78 18.62 -15.10 -6.13
C LYS A 78 18.26 -14.32 -7.39
N GLU A 79 18.74 -14.74 -8.55
CA GLU A 79 18.39 -14.15 -9.85
C GLU A 79 16.91 -14.36 -10.18
N LEU A 80 16.41 -15.60 -10.02
CA LEU A 80 14.99 -15.91 -10.18
C LEU A 80 14.09 -15.05 -9.27
N TYR A 81 14.48 -14.84 -8.01
CA TYR A 81 13.74 -13.96 -7.10
C TYR A 81 13.78 -12.49 -7.54
N ARG A 82 14.92 -12.00 -8.04
CA ARG A 82 15.03 -10.65 -8.61
C ARG A 82 14.14 -10.47 -9.83
N GLU A 83 14.12 -11.42 -10.75
CA GLU A 83 13.25 -11.38 -11.93
C GLU A 83 11.77 -11.39 -11.55
N LYS A 84 11.36 -12.25 -10.60
CA LYS A 84 9.98 -12.26 -10.08
C LYS A 84 9.61 -10.93 -9.43
N ALA A 85 10.50 -10.34 -8.65
CA ALA A 85 10.29 -9.03 -8.04
C ALA A 85 10.11 -7.93 -9.10
N MET A 86 10.94 -7.94 -10.15
CA MET A 86 10.83 -6.99 -11.27
C MET A 86 9.51 -7.15 -12.03
N ARG A 87 9.08 -8.39 -12.31
CA ARG A 87 7.77 -8.67 -12.93
C ARG A 87 6.60 -8.22 -12.04
N SER A 88 6.70 -8.42 -10.73
CA SER A 88 5.67 -7.94 -9.79
C SER A 88 5.56 -6.41 -9.79
N LEU A 89 6.68 -5.68 -9.85
CA LEU A 89 6.67 -4.21 -9.89
C LEU A 89 6.11 -3.66 -11.21
N LEU A 90 6.32 -4.36 -12.33
CA LEU A 90 5.68 -4.01 -13.62
C LEU A 90 4.15 -4.13 -13.52
N ASN A 91 3.64 -5.18 -12.88
CA ASN A 91 2.19 -5.39 -12.72
C ASN A 91 1.55 -4.40 -11.73
N LYS A 92 2.30 -3.91 -10.73
CA LYS A 92 1.83 -2.92 -9.74
C LYS A 92 1.74 -1.48 -10.29
N LYS A 93 2.23 -1.22 -11.49
CA LYS A 93 2.16 0.11 -12.13
C LYS A 93 0.90 0.35 -12.97
N GLN A 94 -0.05 -0.58 -12.95
CA GLN A 94 -1.38 -0.28 -13.49
C GLN A 94 -2.11 0.60 -12.48
N CYS A 95 -1.95 1.93 -12.60
CA CYS A 95 -2.94 2.83 -12.06
C CYS A 95 -4.30 2.40 -12.61
N HIS A 96 -5.25 2.15 -11.72
CA HIS A 96 -6.63 1.91 -12.15
C HIS A 96 -7.05 3.08 -13.04
N VAL A 97 -7.60 2.76 -14.21
CA VAL A 97 -8.07 3.77 -15.16
C VAL A 97 -9.09 4.64 -14.44
N THR A 98 -8.94 5.96 -14.53
CA THR A 98 -9.91 6.90 -13.97
C THR A 98 -11.29 6.57 -14.56
N PRO A 99 -12.29 6.26 -13.74
CA PRO A 99 -13.62 5.88 -14.24
C PRO A 99 -14.23 7.02 -15.06
N SER A 100 -15.01 6.65 -16.07
CA SER A 100 -15.73 7.61 -16.93
C SER A 100 -16.74 8.43 -16.12
N SER A 101 -17.08 9.63 -16.60
CA SER A 101 -18.07 10.52 -15.97
C SER A 101 -19.44 9.85 -15.79
N GLU A 102 -19.84 9.00 -16.72
CA GLU A 102 -21.07 8.20 -16.64
C GLU A 102 -21.01 7.18 -15.50
N GLU A 103 -19.85 6.54 -15.32
CA GLU A 103 -19.66 5.55 -14.27
C GLU A 103 -19.60 6.20 -12.88
N LEU A 104 -18.99 7.37 -12.77
CA LEU A 104 -19.03 8.19 -11.56
C LEU A 104 -20.48 8.60 -11.22
N SER A 105 -21.29 8.91 -12.22
CA SER A 105 -22.71 9.25 -12.03
C SER A 105 -23.52 8.05 -11.53
N ARG A 106 -23.34 6.87 -12.12
CA ARG A 106 -23.96 5.62 -11.63
C ARG A 106 -23.53 5.29 -10.20
N ARG A 107 -22.25 5.47 -9.87
CA ARG A 107 -21.73 5.24 -8.51
C ARG A 107 -22.34 6.22 -7.51
N ARG A 108 -22.57 7.47 -7.92
CA ARG A 108 -23.21 8.49 -7.08
C ARG A 108 -24.69 8.19 -6.83
N GLU A 109 -25.41 7.72 -7.84
CA GLU A 109 -26.82 7.32 -7.73
C GLU A 109 -26.99 6.09 -6.83
N ASN A 110 -26.05 5.14 -6.93
CA ASN A 110 -26.03 3.94 -6.10
C ASN A 110 -25.28 4.10 -4.78
N PHE A 111 -24.88 5.34 -4.43
CA PHE A 111 -24.17 5.60 -3.17
C PHE A 111 -25.16 5.53 -2.01
N VAL A 112 -25.29 4.35 -1.42
CA VAL A 112 -25.99 4.16 -0.16
C VAL A 112 -25.04 4.54 0.96
N ASN A 113 -25.44 5.51 1.78
CA ASN A 113 -24.67 5.91 2.95
C ASN A 113 -24.93 4.89 4.07
N ASP A 114 -24.08 3.85 4.13
CA ASP A 114 -24.20 2.73 5.09
C ASP A 114 -24.24 3.17 6.56
N ALA A 115 -23.85 4.41 6.85
CA ALA A 115 -23.76 4.96 8.20
C ALA A 115 -25.10 5.40 8.84
N VAL A 116 -26.21 5.52 8.08
CA VAL A 116 -27.42 6.20 8.56
C VAL A 116 -28.56 5.25 9.00
N MET A 117 -28.54 3.98 8.59
CA MET A 117 -29.64 3.05 8.89
C MET A 117 -29.57 2.42 10.30
N THR A 118 -28.45 2.54 11.00
CA THR A 118 -28.22 1.75 12.22
C THR A 118 -29.02 2.26 13.41
N ASP A 119 -28.93 3.52 13.81
CA ASP A 119 -29.45 3.94 15.13
C ASP A 119 -30.97 3.75 15.35
N ARG A 120 -31.79 3.80 14.29
CA ARG A 120 -33.26 3.62 14.40
C ARG A 120 -33.71 2.17 14.44
N MET A 121 -32.84 1.21 14.11
CA MET A 121 -33.17 -0.23 14.05
C MET A 121 -32.70 -1.00 15.29
N ARG A 122 -32.00 -0.34 16.23
CA ARG A 122 -31.53 -0.97 17.46
C ARG A 122 -32.71 -1.19 18.41
N THR A 123 -32.97 -2.44 18.76
CA THR A 123 -33.87 -2.75 19.88
C THR A 123 -33.06 -3.40 21.00
N LYS A 124 -33.53 -3.33 22.25
CA LYS A 124 -32.85 -3.94 23.41
C LYS A 124 -32.51 -5.43 23.20
N PHE A 125 -33.25 -6.11 22.33
CA PHE A 125 -33.14 -7.55 22.07
C PHE A 125 -32.59 -7.91 20.69
N ARG A 126 -32.32 -6.92 19.83
CA ARG A 126 -31.68 -7.12 18.52
C ARG A 126 -30.64 -6.05 18.30
N ASP A 127 -29.38 -6.43 18.50
CA ASP A 127 -28.26 -5.63 18.01
C ASP A 127 -28.25 -5.70 16.49
N ILE A 128 -28.00 -4.55 15.87
CA ILE A 128 -27.97 -4.40 14.40
C ILE A 128 -26.75 -5.10 13.81
N ILE A 129 -25.66 -5.10 14.56
CA ILE A 129 -24.44 -5.82 14.22
C ILE A 129 -24.51 -7.16 14.96
N PRO A 130 -24.64 -8.28 14.24
CA PRO A 130 -24.61 -9.59 14.87
C PRO A 130 -23.27 -9.81 15.58
N PRO A 131 -23.21 -10.68 16.60
CA PRO A 131 -21.96 -11.00 17.27
C PRO A 131 -20.94 -11.50 16.24
N TYR A 132 -19.80 -10.81 16.18
CA TYR A 132 -18.74 -11.11 15.23
C TYR A 132 -18.14 -12.49 15.53
N ARG A 133 -18.19 -13.38 14.54
CA ARG A 133 -17.54 -14.69 14.58
C ARG A 133 -16.30 -14.66 13.69
N ALA A 134 -15.13 -14.59 14.32
CA ALA A 134 -13.86 -14.53 13.61
C ALA A 134 -13.57 -15.82 12.79
N GLU A 135 -14.25 -16.93 13.09
CA GLU A 135 -14.15 -18.19 12.34
C GLU A 135 -14.71 -18.08 10.91
N ASP A 136 -15.74 -17.23 10.74
CA ASP A 136 -16.46 -17.05 9.48
C ASP A 136 -15.86 -15.93 8.61
N ASP A 137 -14.97 -15.11 9.18
CA ASP A 137 -14.30 -13.99 8.49
C ASP A 137 -13.30 -14.50 7.44
N GLU A 138 -13.40 -14.00 6.21
CA GLU A 138 -12.53 -14.37 5.09
C GLU A 138 -11.04 -14.20 5.41
N HIS A 139 -10.68 -13.14 6.13
CA HIS A 139 -9.29 -12.82 6.45
C HIS A 139 -8.74 -13.70 7.57
N CYS A 140 -9.59 -14.16 8.47
CA CYS A 140 -9.20 -14.97 9.62
C CYS A 140 -9.42 -16.47 9.41
N ARG A 141 -10.21 -16.87 8.40
CA ARG A 141 -10.59 -18.27 8.13
C ARG A 141 -9.40 -19.20 8.02
N THR A 142 -8.31 -18.75 7.39
CA THR A 142 -7.09 -19.55 7.24
C THR A 142 -6.41 -19.83 8.59
N TYR A 143 -6.43 -18.88 9.51
CA TYR A 143 -5.88 -19.04 10.85
C TYR A 143 -6.67 -20.10 11.66
N PHE A 144 -8.00 -20.03 11.64
CA PHE A 144 -8.88 -20.96 12.35
C PHE A 144 -8.92 -22.38 11.76
N ARG A 145 -8.46 -22.57 10.52
CA ARG A 145 -8.30 -23.90 9.89
C ARG A 145 -7.06 -24.65 10.36
N ARG A 146 -6.10 -24.00 11.03
CA ARG A 146 -4.87 -24.67 11.47
C ARG A 146 -5.15 -25.67 12.60
N LYS A 147 -4.52 -26.86 12.53
CA LYS A 147 -4.78 -27.97 13.48
C LYS A 147 -4.40 -27.63 14.93
N ASP A 148 -3.35 -26.84 15.12
CA ASP A 148 -2.89 -26.33 16.42
C ASP A 148 -3.93 -25.41 17.05
N VAL A 149 -4.46 -24.46 16.28
CA VAL A 149 -5.52 -23.53 16.71
C VAL A 149 -6.80 -24.29 17.04
N GLN A 150 -7.21 -25.25 16.22
CA GLN A 150 -8.39 -26.08 16.52
C GLN A 150 -8.22 -26.93 17.77
N LYS A 151 -7.02 -27.47 18.02
CA LYS A 151 -6.73 -28.21 19.25
C LYS A 151 -6.81 -27.30 20.47
N LEU A 152 -6.27 -26.09 20.37
CA LEU A 152 -6.35 -25.08 21.42
C LEU A 152 -7.80 -24.70 21.71
N LEU A 153 -8.59 -24.39 20.67
CA LEU A 153 -10.01 -24.05 20.80
C LEU A 153 -10.81 -25.17 21.45
N LYS A 154 -10.55 -26.43 21.12
CA LYS A 154 -11.20 -27.57 21.81
C LYS A 154 -10.88 -27.61 23.30
N ILE A 155 -9.65 -27.27 23.69
CA ILE A 155 -9.24 -27.24 25.11
C ILE A 155 -9.87 -26.06 25.84
N THR A 156 -9.90 -24.88 25.20
CA THR A 156 -10.37 -23.65 25.84
C THR A 156 -11.90 -23.51 25.84
N LEU A 157 -12.58 -24.01 24.82
CA LEU A 157 -14.04 -24.01 24.72
C LEU A 157 -14.70 -25.23 25.37
N SER A 158 -13.92 -26.26 25.72
CA SER A 158 -14.43 -27.36 26.55
C SER A 158 -14.84 -26.77 27.91
N PRO A 159 -16.12 -26.84 28.31
CA PRO A 159 -16.50 -26.48 29.66
C PRO A 159 -15.71 -27.39 30.61
N ARG A 160 -14.88 -26.78 31.46
CA ARG A 160 -14.25 -27.50 32.57
C ARG A 160 -15.36 -27.76 33.58
N PHE A 161 -15.92 -28.97 33.53
CA PHE A 161 -16.66 -29.54 34.65
C PHE A 161 -15.68 -30.11 35.65
#